data_AF-A0AAV6PE51-F1
#
_entry.id   AF-A0AAV6PE51-F1
#
_cell.length_a   1.000
_cell.length_b   1.000
_cell.length_c   1.000
_cell.angle_alpha   90.00
_cell.angle_beta   90.00
_cell.angle_gamma   90.00
#
_symmetry.space_group_name_H-M   'P 1'
#
loop_
_entity.id
_entity.type
_entity.pdbx_description
1 polymer ?
#
loop_
_entity_poly.entity_id
_entity_poly.type
_entity_poly.pdbx_seq_one_letter_code
_entity_poly.pdbx_strand_id
1 'polypeptide(L)'
;MPDEDLPQPQNILSYVLQMRERLKSMSELAQQNLEQAQQRQKSYYDQRARSRSFAEGDKVLVMLPSDSSKLLAKWQGPFEVTRKLGSTTYEVAKLGQRHSRRVLHINLLKEYRC
;
A
#
# COMPACT_ATOMS: atom_id res chain seq x y z
N MET A 1 -8.79 -27.83 -60.36
CA MET A 1 -8.91 -26.97 -59.16
C MET A 1 -7.55 -26.95 -58.53
N PRO A 2 -6.83 -25.82 -58.53
CA PRO A 2 -5.51 -25.74 -57.91
C PRO A 2 -5.63 -25.53 -56.40
N ASP A 3 -4.64 -26.09 -55.71
CA ASP A 3 -4.57 -26.47 -54.32
C ASP A 3 -4.64 -25.31 -53.30
N GLU A 4 -5.24 -25.59 -52.14
CA GLU A 4 -5.21 -24.72 -50.96
C GLU A 4 -3.77 -24.55 -50.44
N ASP A 5 -3.30 -23.31 -50.37
CA ASP A 5 -2.06 -22.91 -49.70
C ASP A 5 -2.14 -23.18 -48.19
N LEU A 6 -1.76 -24.40 -47.78
CA LEU A 6 -1.55 -24.75 -46.38
C LEU A 6 -0.28 -24.05 -45.85
N PRO A 7 -0.37 -23.28 -44.75
CA PRO A 7 0.79 -22.59 -44.20
C PRO A 7 1.85 -23.60 -43.75
N GLN A 8 3.04 -23.49 -44.34
CA GLN A 8 4.20 -24.33 -44.05
C GLN A 8 4.50 -24.37 -42.55
N PRO A 9 4.93 -25.52 -41.99
CA PRO A 9 5.20 -25.65 -40.56
C PRO A 9 6.35 -24.72 -40.18
N GLN A 10 6.04 -23.65 -39.44
CA GLN A 10 7.06 -22.78 -38.88
C GLN A 10 8.04 -23.63 -38.09
N ASN A 11 9.34 -23.48 -38.37
CA ASN A 11 10.40 -24.21 -37.69
C ASN A 11 10.27 -23.98 -36.18
N ILE A 12 9.93 -25.03 -35.42
CA ILE A 12 9.57 -24.97 -34.00
C ILE A 12 10.60 -24.21 -33.16
N LEU A 13 11.89 -24.33 -33.51
CA LEU A 13 12.97 -23.57 -32.85
C LEU A 13 12.83 -22.06 -33.05
N SER A 14 12.51 -21.60 -34.25
CA SER A 14 12.31 -20.16 -34.52
C SER A 14 11.12 -19.60 -33.74
N TYR A 15 10.04 -20.37 -33.63
CA TYR A 15 8.86 -19.97 -32.85
C TYR A 15 9.18 -19.83 -31.36
N VAL A 16 9.86 -20.82 -30.77
CA VAL A 16 10.26 -20.81 -29.35
C VAL A 16 11.23 -19.67 -29.05
N LEU A 17 12.21 -19.42 -29.93
CA LEU A 17 13.15 -18.30 -29.79
C LEU A 17 12.43 -16.95 -29.86
N GLN A 18 11.51 -16.77 -30.82
CA GLN A 18 10.73 -15.55 -30.94
C GLN A 18 9.82 -15.33 -29.71
N MET A 19 9.21 -16.40 -29.19
CA MET A 19 8.39 -16.33 -27.98
C MET A 19 9.22 -15.90 -26.76
N ARG A 20 10.41 -16.48 -26.58
CA ARG A 20 11.33 -16.10 -25.50
C ARG A 20 11.71 -14.64 -25.58
N GLU A 21 12.05 -14.16 -26.77
CA GLU A 21 12.42 -12.76 -26.96
C GLU A 21 11.25 -11.82 -26.62
N ARG A 22 10.04 -12.14 -27.11
CA ARG A 22 8.84 -11.35 -26.79
C ARG A 22 8.56 -11.30 -25.28
N LEU A 23 8.64 -12.44 -24.58
CA LEU A 23 8.44 -12.48 -23.14
C LEU A 23 9.48 -11.62 -22.39
N LYS A 24 10.73 -11.67 -22.84
CA LYS A 24 11.80 -10.85 -22.29
C LYS A 24 11.51 -9.37 -22.47
N SER A 25 11.19 -8.93 -23.70
CA SER A 25 10.85 -7.53 -23.98
C SER A 25 9.62 -7.06 -23.20
N MET A 26 8.59 -7.90 -23.08
CA MET A 26 7.40 -7.58 -22.29
C MET A 26 7.70 -7.44 -20.79
N SER A 27 8.56 -8.32 -20.26
CA SER A 27 8.99 -8.23 -18.86
C SER A 27 9.79 -6.95 -18.61
N GLU A 28 10.70 -6.58 -19.51
CA GLU A 28 11.47 -5.34 -19.42
C GLU A 28 10.56 -4.11 -19.46
N LEU A 29 9.58 -4.10 -20.36
CA LEU A 29 8.59 -3.02 -20.44
C LEU A 29 7.73 -2.93 -19.17
N ALA A 30 7.31 -4.06 -18.61
CA ALA A 30 6.55 -4.09 -17.38
C ALA A 30 7.36 -3.54 -16.19
N GLN A 31 8.65 -3.88 -16.10
CA GLN A 31 9.56 -3.35 -15.07
C GLN A 31 9.73 -1.84 -15.19
N GLN A 32 9.99 -1.32 -16.40
CA GLN A 32 10.11 0.13 -16.63
C GLN A 32 8.84 0.89 -16.24
N ASN A 33 7.67 0.35 -16.58
CA ASN A 33 6.40 0.96 -16.21
C ASN A 33 6.16 0.91 -14.69
N LEU A 34 6.55 -0.19 -14.03
CA LEU A 34 6.45 -0.33 -12.59
C LEU A 34 7.32 0.71 -11.88
N GLU A 35 8.57 0.88 -12.30
CA GLU A 35 9.48 1.89 -11.74
C GLU A 35 8.94 3.30 -11.90
N GLN A 36 8.44 3.65 -13.09
CA GLN A 36 7.83 4.95 -13.32
C GLN A 36 6.58 5.17 -12.46
N ALA A 37 5.72 4.16 -12.32
CA ALA A 37 4.52 4.23 -11.50
C ALA A 37 4.88 4.42 -10.01
N GLN A 38 5.87 3.67 -9.51
CA GLN A 38 6.38 3.80 -8.15
C GLN A 38 6.93 5.19 -7.88
N GLN A 39 7.73 5.74 -8.81
CA GLN A 39 8.29 7.08 -8.67
C GLN A 39 7.20 8.15 -8.63
N ARG A 40 6.20 8.06 -9.53
CA ARG A 40 5.04 8.97 -9.53
C ARG A 40 4.25 8.87 -8.22
N GLN A 41 3.97 7.65 -7.75
CA GLN A 41 3.24 7.42 -6.52
C GLN A 41 3.96 8.01 -5.31
N LYS A 42 5.28 7.81 -5.21
CA LYS A 42 6.11 8.40 -4.16
C LYS A 42 6.06 9.92 -4.21
N SER A 43 6.30 10.53 -5.37
CA SER A 43 6.25 11.98 -5.52
C SER A 43 4.89 12.57 -5.11
N TYR A 44 3.79 11.94 -5.54
CA TYR A 44 2.44 12.40 -5.16
C TYR A 44 2.16 12.25 -3.67
N TYR A 45 2.62 11.16 -3.06
CA TYR A 45 2.46 10.93 -1.63
C TYR A 45 3.25 11.96 -0.82
N ASP A 46 4.54 12.11 -1.12
CA ASP A 46 5.45 13.00 -0.41
C ASP A 46 5.01 14.47 -0.50
N GLN A 47 4.47 14.91 -1.64
CA GLN A 47 3.91 16.26 -1.81
C GLN A 47 2.69 16.54 -0.93
N ARG A 48 1.86 15.52 -0.66
CA ARG A 48 0.61 15.64 0.13
C ARG A 48 0.79 15.26 1.59
N ALA A 49 1.89 14.59 1.93
CA ALA A 49 2.20 14.17 3.28
C ALA A 49 2.41 15.41 4.16
N ARG A 50 1.59 15.51 5.22
CA ARG A 50 1.79 16.54 6.25
C ARG A 50 2.57 15.94 7.39
N SER A 51 3.62 16.62 7.83
CA SER A 51 4.30 16.32 9.09
C SER A 51 3.32 16.51 10.24
N ARG A 52 2.95 15.40 10.88
CA ARG A 52 2.15 15.38 12.10
C ARG A 52 3.02 14.79 13.20
N SER A 53 2.83 15.23 14.43
CA SER A 53 3.49 14.66 15.59
C SER A 53 2.56 14.78 16.79
N PHE A 54 2.53 13.73 17.60
CA PHE A 54 1.81 13.71 18.87
C PHE A 54 2.81 13.56 20.02
N ALA A 55 2.48 14.11 21.18
CA ALA A 55 3.20 13.94 22.43
C ALA A 55 2.52 12.85 23.28
N GLU A 56 3.26 12.36 24.28
CA GLU A 56 2.68 11.47 25.30
C GLU A 56 1.61 12.24 26.10
N GLY A 57 0.46 11.62 26.33
CA GLY A 57 -0.71 12.25 26.95
C GLY A 57 -1.71 12.88 25.96
N ASP A 58 -1.35 13.04 24.68
CA ASP A 58 -2.27 13.60 23.68
C ASP A 58 -3.47 12.66 23.44
N LYS A 59 -4.66 13.25 23.31
CA LYS A 59 -5.88 12.53 22.95
C LYS A 59 -5.99 12.41 21.43
N VAL A 60 -6.15 11.18 20.96
CA VAL A 60 -6.23 10.86 19.53
C VAL A 60 -7.41 9.92 19.24
N LEU A 61 -7.94 10.02 18.02
CA LEU A 61 -8.81 9.03 17.40
C LEU A 61 -7.95 8.02 16.65
N VAL A 62 -8.36 6.76 16.71
CA VAL A 62 -7.71 5.63 16.03
C VAL A 62 -8.63 5.10 14.94
N MET A 63 -8.10 4.89 13.74
CA MET A 63 -8.85 4.23 12.67
C MET A 63 -8.84 2.71 12.87
N LEU A 64 -10.00 2.13 13.18
CA LEU A 64 -10.17 0.70 13.41
C LEU A 64 -11.28 0.14 12.50
N PRO A 65 -11.19 -1.13 12.06
CA PRO A 65 -12.28 -1.79 11.37
C PRO A 65 -13.56 -1.76 12.21
N SER A 66 -14.71 -1.60 11.55
CA SER A 66 -16.04 -1.67 12.15
C SER A 66 -16.40 -3.12 12.38
N ASP A 67 -17.03 -3.43 13.50
CA ASP A 67 -17.47 -4.79 13.83
C ASP A 67 -18.47 -5.34 12.79
N SER A 68 -19.19 -4.44 12.13
CA SER A 68 -20.16 -4.76 11.07
C SER A 68 -19.56 -5.13 9.72
N SER A 69 -18.35 -4.67 9.39
CA SER A 69 -17.67 -4.97 8.13
C SER A 69 -16.19 -4.69 8.21
N LYS A 70 -15.38 -5.69 7.87
CA LYS A 70 -13.91 -5.58 7.82
C LYS A 70 -13.43 -4.56 6.79
N LEU A 71 -14.24 -4.24 5.78
CA LEU A 71 -13.92 -3.26 4.74
C LEU A 71 -14.22 -1.82 5.19
N LEU A 72 -15.04 -1.63 6.23
CA LEU A 72 -15.38 -0.32 6.75
C LEU A 72 -14.50 -0.01 7.96
N ALA A 73 -13.52 0.87 7.79
CA ALA A 73 -12.77 1.44 8.90
C ALA A 73 -13.42 2.74 9.41
N LYS A 74 -13.55 2.88 10.72
CA LYS A 74 -14.10 4.08 11.37
C LYS A 74 -13.10 4.66 12.36
N TRP A 75 -13.14 5.98 12.52
CA TRP A 75 -12.41 6.66 13.59
C TRP A 75 -13.10 6.39 14.93
N GLN A 76 -12.36 5.82 15.87
CA GLN A 76 -12.83 5.47 17.20
C GLN A 76 -11.96 6.16 18.26
N GLY A 77 -12.53 6.53 19.40
CA GLY A 77 -11.79 7.16 20.50
C GLY A 77 -12.70 7.86 21.51
N PRO A 78 -12.15 8.53 22.52
CA PRO A 78 -10.75 8.97 22.63
C PRO A 78 -9.78 7.88 23.11
N PHE A 79 -8.59 7.85 22.49
CA PHE A 79 -7.40 7.12 22.94
C PHE A 79 -6.34 8.12 23.41
N GLU A 80 -5.41 7.66 24.24
CA GLU A 80 -4.30 8.46 24.76
C GLU A 80 -2.97 7.89 24.25
N VAL A 81 -2.09 8.77 23.76
CA VAL A 81 -0.73 8.37 23.37
C VAL A 81 0.07 8.07 24.62
N THR A 82 0.46 6.80 24.80
CA THR A 82 1.25 6.36 25.95
C THR A 82 2.73 6.56 25.72
N ARG A 83 3.20 6.28 24.50
CA ARG A 83 4.62 6.38 24.17
C ARG A 83 4.84 6.71 22.71
N LYS A 84 5.83 7.56 22.42
CA LYS A 84 6.36 7.75 21.06
C LYS A 84 7.52 6.78 20.81
N LEU A 85 7.31 5.80 19.92
CA LEU A 85 8.35 4.79 19.60
C LEU A 85 9.27 5.25 18.46
N GLY A 86 8.81 6.18 17.62
CA GLY A 86 9.59 6.77 16.53
C GLY A 86 8.92 8.00 15.94
N SER A 87 9.37 8.45 14.77
CA SER A 87 8.75 9.56 14.04
C SER A 87 7.31 9.25 13.63
N THR A 88 7.07 8.00 13.21
CA THR A 88 5.80 7.59 12.59
C THR A 88 5.03 6.53 13.37
N THR A 89 5.63 5.95 14.41
CA THR A 89 5.06 4.83 15.17
C THR A 89 4.82 5.25 16.62
N TYR A 90 3.58 5.07 17.07
CA TYR A 90 3.12 5.50 18.39
C TYR A 90 2.42 4.35 19.11
N GLU A 91 2.61 4.26 20.41
CA GLU A 91 1.83 3.39 21.28
C GLU A 91 0.66 4.18 21.87
N VAL A 92 -0.56 3.67 21.68
CA VAL A 92 -1.80 4.28 22.18
C VAL A 92 -2.55 3.30 23.07
N ALA A 93 -3.24 3.83 24.08
CA ALA A 93 -4.11 3.07 24.98
C ALA A 93 -5.51 3.68 25.01
N LYS A 94 -6.54 2.84 25.18
CA LYS A 94 -7.90 3.33 25.35
C LYS A 94 -8.05 3.93 26.75
N LEU A 95 -8.74 5.07 26.85
CA LEU A 95 -9.00 5.70 28.15
C LEU A 95 -9.76 4.71 29.05
N GLY A 96 -9.21 4.42 30.23
CA GLY A 96 -9.76 3.43 31.17
C GLY A 96 -9.33 1.98 30.96
N GLN A 97 -8.61 1.65 29.89
CA GLN A 97 -8.04 0.31 29.66
C GLN A 97 -6.54 0.37 29.33
N ARG A 98 -5.72 0.63 30.35
CA ARG A 98 -4.25 0.74 30.20
C ARG A 98 -3.55 -0.54 29.74
N HIS A 99 -4.20 -1.70 29.85
CA HIS A 99 -3.68 -2.99 29.38
C HIS A 99 -3.88 -3.23 27.88
N SER A 100 -4.77 -2.49 27.21
CA SER A 100 -5.03 -2.63 25.77
C SER A 100 -4.19 -1.67 24.93
N ARG A 101 -2.87 -1.71 25.14
CA ARG A 101 -1.91 -0.92 24.35
C ARG A 101 -1.83 -1.44 22.92
N ARG A 102 -1.76 -0.52 21.96
CA ARG A 102 -1.60 -0.83 20.54
C ARG A 102 -0.53 0.05 19.94
N VAL A 103 0.33 -0.55 19.14
CA VAL A 103 1.34 0.16 18.37
C VAL A 103 0.79 0.41 16.98
N LEU A 104 0.66 1.68 16.61
CA LEU A 104 0.04 2.11 15.36
C LEU A 104 0.87 3.17 14.64
N HIS A 105 0.74 3.19 13.33
CA HIS A 105 1.34 4.21 12.48
C HIS A 105 0.54 5.51 12.56
N ILE A 106 1.20 6.67 12.44
CA ILE A 106 0.58 7.99 12.58
C ILE A 106 -0.58 8.24 11.61
N ASN A 107 -0.58 7.56 10.46
CA ASN A 107 -1.65 7.64 9.47
C ASN A 107 -2.98 7.06 9.98
N LEU A 108 -2.93 6.18 10.97
CA LEU A 108 -4.09 5.61 11.66
C LEU A 108 -4.52 6.45 12.86
N LEU A 109 -3.85 7.59 13.11
CA LEU A 109 -4.11 8.49 14.21
C LEU A 109 -4.61 9.84 13.70
N LYS A 110 -5.54 10.42 14.45
CA LYS A 110 -6.06 11.77 14.20
C LYS A 110 -6.19 12.49 15.53
N GLU A 111 -5.86 13.78 15.56
CA GLU A 111 -6.07 14.63 16.72
C GLU A 111 -7.54 14.60 17.18
N TYR A 112 -7.78 14.38 18.48
CA TYR A 112 -9.10 14.50 19.07
C TYR A 112 -9.37 15.98 19.37
N ARG A 113 -10.22 16.62 18.57
CA ARG A 113 -10.73 17.97 18.87
C ARG A 113 -12.08 17.83 19.58
N CYS A 114 -12.16 18.43 20.76
CA CYS A 114 -13.42 18.67 21.46
C CYS A 114 -14.23 19.75 20.74
#